data_AF-A0A522QKM3-F1
#
_entry.id   AF-A0A522QKM3-F1
#
_cell.length_a   1.000
_cell.length_b   1.000
_cell.length_c   1.000
_cell.angle_alpha   90.00
_cell.angle_beta   90.00
_cell.angle_gamma   90.00
#
_symmetry.space_group_name_H-M   'P 1'
#
loop_
_entity.id
_entity.type
_entity.pdbx_description
1 polymer ?
#
loop_
_entity_poly.entity_id
_entity_poly.type
_entity_poly.pdbx_seq_one_letter_code
_entity_poly.pdbx_strand_id
1 'polypeptide(L)'
;MATATERSTAALVTTGHVPIAYLDANILLPQYLRSVFLDLADAGCIRVHWGRKVLEEVRGNLVKPTFGRTAQQAEDLLRLLTRAFATALAKRWGFRAE
;
A
#
# COMPACT_ATOMS: atom_id res chain seq x y z
N MET A 1 -34.27 -3.87 -19.67
CA MET A 1 -32.90 -3.58 -20.14
C MET A 1 -32.31 -2.55 -19.18
N ALA A 2 -31.34 -2.95 -18.36
CA ALA A 2 -30.76 -2.07 -17.33
C ALA A 2 -29.88 -0.99 -17.96
N THR A 3 -30.06 0.23 -17.50
CA THR A 3 -29.36 1.45 -17.89
C THR A 3 -27.87 1.36 -17.56
N ALA A 4 -27.03 1.72 -18.53
CA ALA A 4 -25.60 1.86 -18.31
C ALA A 4 -25.37 2.93 -17.25
N THR A 5 -24.83 2.53 -16.09
CA THR A 5 -24.36 3.44 -15.04
C THR A 5 -23.35 4.40 -15.66
N GLU A 6 -23.71 5.69 -15.73
CA GLU A 6 -22.78 6.77 -16.04
C GLU A 6 -21.62 6.68 -15.04
N ARG A 7 -20.43 6.29 -15.52
CA ARG A 7 -19.21 6.39 -14.73
C ARG A 7 -18.95 7.87 -14.53
N SER A 8 -19.20 8.35 -13.32
CA SER A 8 -18.85 9.71 -12.89
C SER A 8 -17.41 10.02 -13.31
N THR A 9 -17.23 11.07 -14.13
CA THR A 9 -15.93 11.69 -14.43
C THR A 9 -15.47 12.55 -13.26
N ALA A 10 -15.60 12.06 -12.03
CA ALA A 10 -14.99 12.71 -10.88
C ALA A 10 -13.47 12.65 -11.08
N ALA A 11 -12.80 13.80 -10.91
CA ALA A 11 -11.35 13.84 -10.95
C ALA A 11 -10.78 12.85 -9.92
N LEU A 12 -9.91 11.94 -10.37
CA LEU A 12 -9.24 10.96 -9.49
C LEU A 12 -8.36 11.64 -8.43
N VAL A 13 -7.97 12.90 -8.69
CA VAL A 13 -7.21 13.74 -7.78
C VAL A 13 -7.88 15.10 -7.70
N THR A 14 -8.25 15.49 -6.49
CA THR A 14 -8.78 16.83 -6.20
C THR A 14 -7.61 17.75 -5.88
N THR A 15 -7.50 18.87 -6.60
CA THR A 15 -6.49 19.90 -6.31
C THR A 15 -6.55 20.35 -4.85
N GLY A 16 -5.39 20.53 -4.22
CA GLY A 16 -5.28 20.94 -2.81
C GLY A 16 -5.48 19.82 -1.78
N HIS A 17 -5.71 18.58 -2.22
CA HIS A 17 -5.83 17.42 -1.33
C HIS A 17 -4.71 16.41 -1.63
N VAL A 18 -4.09 15.88 -0.58
CA VAL A 18 -3.12 14.78 -0.70
C VAL A 18 -3.89 13.46 -0.83
N PRO A 19 -3.76 12.73 -1.95
CA PRO A 19 -4.46 11.46 -2.14
C PRO A 19 -4.06 10.41 -1.11
N ILE A 20 -5.00 9.52 -0.78
CA ILE A 20 -4.75 8.37 0.09
C ILE A 20 -4.60 7.12 -0.77
N ALA A 21 -3.46 6.44 -0.64
CA ALA A 21 -3.16 5.19 -1.33
C ALA A 21 -3.13 4.03 -0.34
N TYR A 22 -3.96 3.01 -0.57
CA TYR A 22 -3.91 1.76 0.17
C TYR A 22 -3.01 0.78 -0.57
N LEU A 23 -1.83 0.49 -0.01
CA LEU A 23 -0.84 -0.38 -0.61
C LEU A 23 -1.13 -1.83 -0.21
N ASP A 24 -1.19 -2.69 -1.22
CA ASP A 24 -1.35 -4.13 -1.07
C ASP A 24 0.01 -4.86 -1.23
N ALA A 25 0.05 -6.15 -0.93
CA ALA A 25 1.27 -6.95 -0.94
C ALA A 25 1.93 -6.97 -2.32
N ASN A 26 1.14 -6.93 -3.40
CA ASN A 26 1.64 -6.85 -4.78
C ASN A 26 2.40 -5.55 -5.10
N ILE A 27 2.17 -4.47 -4.36
CA ILE A 27 2.94 -3.22 -4.43
C ILE A 27 4.16 -3.29 -3.51
N LEU A 28 3.96 -3.83 -2.30
CA LEU A 28 5.01 -3.89 -1.29
C LEU A 28 6.05 -5.00 -1.53
N LEU A 29 5.80 -6.00 -2.36
CA LEU A 29 6.75 -7.09 -2.64
C LEU A 29 7.85 -6.69 -3.63
N PRO A 30 7.53 -6.21 -4.85
CA PRO A 30 8.54 -5.80 -5.81
C PRO A 30 9.26 -4.55 -5.29
N GLN A 31 10.58 -4.62 -5.15
CA GLN A 31 11.38 -3.53 -4.59
C GLN A 31 11.15 -2.21 -5.32
N TYR A 32 11.10 -2.25 -6.66
CA TYR A 32 10.90 -1.06 -7.48
C TYR A 32 9.56 -0.36 -7.18
N LEU A 33 8.45 -1.11 -7.15
CA LEU A 33 7.14 -0.53 -6.84
C LEU A 33 7.11 0.01 -5.41
N ARG A 34 7.59 -0.78 -4.45
CA ARG A 34 7.69 -0.35 -3.05
C ARG A 34 8.46 0.96 -2.94
N SER A 35 9.64 1.08 -3.55
CA SER A 35 10.44 2.31 -3.52
C SER A 35 9.66 3.50 -4.09
N VAL A 36 9.10 3.38 -5.29
CA VAL A 36 8.34 4.49 -5.92
C VAL A 36 7.20 5.00 -5.03
N PHE A 37 6.38 4.11 -4.47
CA PHE A 37 5.25 4.54 -3.64
C PHE A 37 5.69 5.12 -2.29
N LEU A 38 6.77 4.61 -1.69
CA LEU A 38 7.28 5.15 -0.44
C LEU A 38 7.99 6.49 -0.64
N ASP A 39 8.71 6.67 -1.76
CA ASP A 39 9.33 7.95 -2.11
C ASP A 39 8.27 9.02 -2.39
N LEU A 40 7.18 8.67 -3.08
CA LEU A 40 6.03 9.57 -3.25
C LEU A 40 5.37 9.94 -1.92
N ALA A 41 5.31 9.00 -0.97
CA ALA A 41 4.76 9.26 0.34
C ALA A 41 5.67 10.16 1.19
N ASP A 42 6.98 9.94 1.13
CA ASP A 42 8.00 10.75 1.79
C ASP A 42 8.01 12.19 1.24
N ALA A 43 7.88 12.35 -0.08
CA ALA A 43 7.73 13.65 -0.74
C ALA A 43 6.39 14.36 -0.47
N GLY A 44 5.47 13.74 0.29
CA GLY A 44 4.15 14.29 0.59
C GLY A 44 3.18 14.30 -0.59
N CYS A 45 3.50 13.61 -1.69
CA CYS A 45 2.64 13.51 -2.86
C CYS A 45 1.42 12.62 -2.61
N ILE A 46 1.55 11.62 -1.73
CA ILE A 46 0.46 10.74 -1.30
C ILE A 46 0.57 10.41 0.19
N ARG A 47 -0.53 9.97 0.79
CA ARG A 47 -0.52 9.31 2.11
C ARG A 47 -0.74 7.82 1.92
N VAL A 48 0.20 7.01 2.39
CA VAL A 48 0.11 5.55 2.25
C VAL A 48 -0.50 4.90 3.49
N HIS A 49 -1.31 3.87 3.26
CA HIS A 49 -1.83 2.99 4.29
C HIS A 49 -1.74 1.52 3.87
N TRP A 50 -1.61 0.62 4.84
CA TRP A 50 -1.73 -0.83 4.62
C TRP A 50 -2.37 -1.51 5.83
N GLY A 51 -2.95 -2.68 5.60
CA GLY A 51 -3.50 -3.53 6.67
C GLY A 51 -2.42 -4.39 7.33
N ARG A 52 -2.70 -4.89 8.54
CA ARG A 52 -1.84 -5.90 9.20
C ARG A 52 -1.68 -7.16 8.34
N LYS A 53 -2.77 -7.65 7.75
CA LYS A 53 -2.77 -8.83 6.87
C LYS A 53 -1.85 -8.66 5.67
N VAL A 54 -1.75 -7.44 5.12
CA VAL A 54 -0.83 -7.16 4.00
C VAL A 54 0.62 -7.39 4.42
N LEU A 55 1.03 -6.96 5.62
CA LEU A 55 2.39 -7.21 6.11
C LEU A 55 2.64 -8.71 6.37
N GLU A 56 1.65 -9.43 6.88
CA GLU A 56 1.72 -10.89 7.05
C GLU A 56 1.90 -11.60 5.71
N GLU A 57 1.17 -11.18 4.67
CA GLU A 57 1.29 -11.69 3.31
C GLU A 57 2.66 -11.35 2.70
N VAL A 58 3.16 -10.13 2.88
CA VAL A 58 4.51 -9.74 2.45
C VAL A 58 5.55 -10.64 3.11
N ARG A 59 5.48 -10.85 4.43
CA ARG A 59 6.38 -11.75 5.17
C ARG A 59 6.36 -13.17 4.60
N GLY A 60 5.17 -13.72 4.40
CA GLY A 60 4.97 -15.08 3.89
C GLY A 60 5.42 -15.24 2.44
N ASN A 61 5.27 -14.21 1.60
CA ASN A 61 5.66 -14.28 0.20
C ASN A 61 7.18 -14.11 0.02
N LEU A 62 7.85 -13.27 0.81
CA LEU A 62 9.29 -13.06 0.69
C LEU A 62 10.12 -14.33 0.89
N VAL A 63 9.65 -15.25 1.73
CA VAL A 63 10.35 -16.52 2.00
C VAL A 63 10.05 -17.61 0.98
N LYS A 64 9.11 -17.39 0.06
CA LYS A 64 8.83 -18.35 -1.02
C LYS A 64 9.98 -18.38 -2.03
N PRO A 65 10.19 -19.50 -2.74
CA PRO A 65 11.25 -19.63 -3.74
C PRO A 65 11.26 -18.52 -4.81
N THR A 66 10.09 -17.97 -5.15
CA THR A 66 9.95 -16.86 -6.10
C THR A 66 10.73 -15.60 -5.69
N PHE A 67 10.83 -15.33 -4.38
CA PHE A 67 11.55 -14.16 -3.84
C PHE A 67 12.84 -14.54 -3.12
N GLY A 68 12.94 -15.78 -2.61
CA GLY A 68 14.16 -16.39 -2.12
C GLY A 68 14.80 -15.69 -0.92
N ARG A 69 14.03 -14.96 -0.10
CA ARG A 69 14.56 -14.26 1.08
C ARG A 69 14.54 -15.16 2.31
N THR A 70 15.46 -14.92 3.22
CA THR A 70 15.43 -15.57 4.54
C THR A 70 14.31 -14.97 5.40
N ALA A 71 13.85 -15.72 6.41
CA ALA A 71 12.88 -15.21 7.38
C ALA A 71 13.39 -13.94 8.08
N GLN A 72 14.71 -13.87 8.36
CA GLN A 72 15.33 -12.70 8.96
C GLN A 72 15.24 -11.47 8.04
N GLN A 73 15.57 -11.63 6.76
CA GLN A 73 15.47 -10.54 5.77
C GLN A 73 14.04 -10.04 5.61
N ALA A 74 13.06 -10.93 5.66
CA ALA A 74 11.64 -10.55 5.61
C ALA A 74 11.27 -9.71 6.85
N GLU A 75 11.67 -10.14 8.04
CA GLU A 75 11.41 -9.42 9.29
C GLU A 75 12.11 -8.05 9.34
N ASP A 76 13.34 -7.97 8.83
CA ASP A 76 14.08 -6.71 8.73
C ASP A 76 13.36 -5.69 7.85
N LEU A 77 12.82 -6.13 6.71
CA LEU A 77 12.03 -5.27 5.84
C LEU A 77 10.74 -4.80 6.51
N LEU A 78 10.00 -5.69 7.17
CA LEU A 78 8.77 -5.34 7.87
C LEU A 78 9.02 -4.33 9.00
N ARG A 79 10.11 -4.49 9.75
CA ARG A 79 10.53 -3.54 10.78
C ARG A 79 10.88 -2.19 10.19
N LEU A 80 11.60 -2.17 9.06
CA LEU A 80 11.95 -0.93 8.36
C LEU A 80 10.69 -0.19 7.89
N LEU A 81 9.74 -0.89 7.26
CA LEU A 81 8.47 -0.32 6.81
C LEU A 81 7.66 0.27 7.97
N THR A 82 7.53 -0.49 9.06
CA THR A 82 6.74 -0.07 10.22
C THR A 82 7.37 1.12 10.93
N ARG A 83 8.72 1.18 10.99
CA ARG A 83 9.44 2.30 11.60
C ARG A 83 9.40 3.56 10.74
N ALA A 84 9.62 3.44 9.44
CA ALA A 84 9.64 4.58 8.53
C ALA A 84 8.24 5.19 8.36
N PHE A 85 7.19 4.37 8.41
CA PHE A 85 5.81 4.80 8.20
C PHE A 85 4.89 4.36 9.34
N ALA A 86 5.16 4.85 10.56
CA ALA A 86 4.45 4.45 11.78
C ALA A 86 2.92 4.69 11.73
N THR A 87 2.47 5.65 10.92
CA THR A 87 1.05 6.00 10.76
C THR A 87 0.37 5.27 9.60
N ALA A 88 1.11 4.49 8.80
CA ALA A 88 0.56 3.80 7.65
C ALA A 88 -0.31 2.58 8.03
N LEU A 89 -0.18 2.07 9.26
CA LEU A 89 -1.03 0.96 9.69
C LEU A 89 -2.48 1.44 9.86
N ALA A 90 -3.35 1.05 8.92
CA ALA A 90 -4.77 1.39 8.99
C ALA A 90 -5.45 0.64 10.14
N LYS A 91 -5.96 1.39 11.13
CA LYS A 91 -6.69 0.83 12.29
C LYS A 91 -8.05 0.23 11.90
N ARG A 92 -8.66 0.67 10.79
CA ARG A 92 -9.98 0.24 10.32
C ARG A 92 -9.99 0.14 8.80
N TRP A 93 -10.40 -1.02 8.28
CA TRP A 93 -10.76 -1.18 6.87
C TRP A 93 -12.12 -0.53 6.67
N GLY A 94 -12.24 0.40 5.73
CA GLY A 94 -13.49 1.09 5.48
C GLY A 94 -13.43 1.96 4.24
N PHE A 95 -13.59 1.35 3.08
CA PHE A 95 -14.17 2.02 1.93
C PHE A 95 -15.64 2.28 2.28
N ARG A 96 -15.97 3.47 2.76
CA ARG A 96 -17.31 4.03 2.50
C ARG A 96 -17.13 4.98 1.35
N ALA A 97 -17.45 4.47 0.16
CA ALA A 97 -17.95 5.33 -0.89
C ALA A 97 -19.32 5.83 -0.39
N GLU A 98 -19.40 7.10 -0.05
CA GLU A 98 -20.67 7.82 0.02
C GLU A 98 -21.04 8.26 -1.39
#